data_AF-A0A426XTG3-F1
#
_entry.id   AF-A0A426XTG3-F1
#
_cell.length_a   1.000
_cell.length_b   1.000
_cell.length_c   1.000
_cell.angle_alpha   90.00
_cell.angle_beta   90.00
_cell.angle_gamma   90.00
#
_symmetry.space_group_name_H-M   'P 1'
#
loop_
_entity.id
_entity.type
_entity.pdbx_description
1 polymer ?
#
loop_
_entity_poly.entity_id
_entity_poly.type
_entity_poly.pdbx_seq_one_letter_code
_entity_poly.pdbx_strand_id
1 'polypeptide(L)'
;MFRDASSRFEGFKDSVDMLYEEVERYKRFAKRLEPFIADTVHFVNELIKQKKKILVEGGQATMLDINFGTYPFVTSSSPSAGEICTGLGMGPRCLRDITGVVKAYTTRVGSGPFPHELLGEDDDLLRAAGKEFGTATGCPPRRCSWLDIVALKYSCQINGFSSLNLTKLDALSKLSKVKLGVYYRRNDGKKVRHSQHIFIVQIQLIYWTDVSYSIHNRF
;
A
#
# COMPACT_ATOMS: atom_id res chain seq x y z
N MET A 1 21.75 23.78 -8.37
CA MET A 1 21.14 22.72 -7.55
C MET A 1 20.51 23.29 -6.29
N PHE A 2 21.22 24.10 -5.50
CA PHE A 2 20.68 24.59 -4.22
C PHE A 2 19.57 25.67 -4.30
N ARG A 3 19.52 26.47 -5.39
CA ARG A 3 18.46 27.48 -5.61
C ARG A 3 17.02 26.92 -5.71
N ASP A 4 16.84 25.65 -6.06
CA ASP A 4 15.51 25.02 -6.21
C ASP A 4 14.90 24.59 -4.87
N ALA A 5 15.72 24.29 -3.86
CA ALA A 5 15.23 23.92 -2.53
C ALA A 5 14.77 25.17 -1.75
N SER A 6 15.56 26.24 -1.79
CA SER A 6 15.25 27.49 -1.10
C SER A 6 13.98 28.18 -1.64
N SER A 7 13.58 27.92 -2.88
CA SER A 7 12.33 28.43 -3.46
C SER A 7 11.10 27.58 -3.10
N ARG A 8 11.30 26.33 -2.65
CA ARG A 8 10.24 25.37 -2.32
C ARG A 8 9.98 25.24 -0.82
N PHE A 9 10.98 25.51 0.01
CA PHE A 9 10.92 25.31 1.45
C PHE A 9 11.22 26.61 2.20
N GLU A 10 10.18 27.20 2.79
CA GLU A 10 10.28 28.41 3.59
C GLU A 10 11.18 28.16 4.81
N GLY A 11 12.18 29.02 5.03
CA GLY A 11 13.17 28.86 6.11
C GLY A 11 14.36 27.94 5.78
N PHE A 12 14.46 27.39 4.56
CA PHE A 12 15.63 26.63 4.14
C PHE A 12 16.84 27.55 3.98
N LYS A 13 17.80 27.43 4.91
CA LYS A 13 19.07 28.16 4.88
C LYS A 13 20.09 27.37 4.08
N ASP A 14 20.31 27.80 2.85
CA ASP A 14 21.37 27.28 1.99
C ASP A 14 22.69 28.00 2.29
N SER A 15 23.33 27.65 3.41
CA SER A 15 24.61 28.23 3.83
C SER A 15 25.64 27.16 4.17
N VAL A 16 26.91 27.55 4.05
CA VAL A 16 28.04 26.71 4.49
C VAL A 16 27.93 26.37 5.98
N ASP A 17 27.42 27.29 6.80
CA ASP A 17 27.20 27.05 8.23
C ASP A 17 26.16 25.95 8.49
N MET A 18 25.07 25.90 7.72
CA MET A 18 24.08 24.84 7.81
C MET A 18 24.70 23.46 7.50
N LEU A 19 25.59 23.39 6.51
CA LEU A 19 26.30 22.15 6.21
C LEU A 19 27.20 21.71 7.37
N TYR A 20 27.90 22.63 8.03
CA TYR A 20 28.67 22.31 9.23
C TYR A 20 27.78 21.83 10.38
N GLU A 21 26.63 22.47 10.60
CA GLU A 21 25.66 22.05 11.61
C GLU A 21 25.11 20.64 11.33
N GLU A 22 24.77 20.33 10.08
CA GLU A 22 24.30 19.00 9.67
C GLU A 22 25.42 17.97 9.81
N VAL A 23 26.67 18.27 9.43
CA VAL A 23 27.81 17.37 9.67
C VAL A 23 27.96 17.03 11.16
N GLU A 24 27.94 18.05 12.04
CA GLU A 24 28.03 17.82 13.48
C GLU A 24 26.82 17.05 14.03
N ARG A 25 25.63 17.28 13.48
CA ARG A 25 24.42 16.53 13.82
C ARG A 25 24.54 15.06 13.41
N TYR A 26 24.97 14.76 12.19
CA TYR A 26 25.14 13.39 11.71
C TYR A 26 26.29 12.67 12.41
N LYS A 27 27.34 13.35 12.88
CA LYS A 27 28.35 12.74 13.77
C LYS A 27 27.73 12.21 15.06
N ARG A 28 26.83 12.98 15.68
CA ARG A 28 26.09 12.52 16.88
C ARG A 28 25.17 11.34 16.57
N PHE A 29 24.49 11.37 15.42
CA PHE A 29 23.67 10.24 14.98
C PHE A 29 24.50 9.00 14.66
N ALA A 30 25.64 9.14 13.99
CA ALA A 30 26.55 8.05 13.68
C ALA A 30 26.98 7.33 14.97
N LYS A 31 27.43 8.06 15.98
CA LYS A 31 27.80 7.47 17.30
C LYS A 31 26.63 6.73 17.96
N ARG A 32 25.39 7.22 17.81
CA ARG A 32 24.21 6.58 18.38
C ARG A 32 23.76 5.36 17.57
N LEU A 33 23.91 5.41 16.25
CA LEU A 33 23.44 4.38 15.32
C LEU A 33 24.46 3.25 15.14
N GLU A 34 25.75 3.53 15.36
CA GLU A 34 26.88 2.61 15.21
C GLU A 34 26.63 1.21 15.79
N PRO A 35 26.07 1.03 17.01
CA PRO A 35 25.83 -0.31 17.55
C PRO A 35 24.78 -1.14 16.79
N PHE A 36 23.98 -0.50 15.93
CA PHE A 36 22.92 -1.15 15.15
C PHE A 36 23.33 -1.42 13.70
N ILE A 37 24.47 -0.90 13.25
CA ILE A 37 24.97 -1.10 11.88
C ILE A 37 25.52 -2.53 11.77
N ALA A 38 25.02 -3.28 10.80
CA ALA A 38 25.46 -4.64 10.53
C ALA A 38 25.41 -4.93 9.02
N ASP A 39 26.18 -5.93 8.58
CA ASP A 39 26.01 -6.53 7.25
C ASP A 39 24.72 -7.35 7.25
N THR A 40 23.62 -6.69 6.85
CA THR A 40 22.29 -7.28 6.84
C THR A 40 22.17 -8.41 5.83
N VAL A 41 22.88 -8.35 4.71
CA VAL A 41 22.88 -9.40 3.68
C VAL A 41 23.54 -10.66 4.24
N HIS A 42 24.71 -10.54 4.85
CA HIS A 42 25.37 -11.67 5.50
C HIS A 42 24.50 -12.24 6.63
N PHE A 43 24.00 -11.37 7.51
CA PHE A 43 23.17 -11.76 8.65
C PHE A 43 21.93 -12.57 8.23
N VAL A 44 21.14 -12.05 7.28
CA VAL A 44 19.93 -12.72 6.79
C VAL A 44 20.27 -14.06 6.13
N ASN A 45 21.31 -14.12 5.29
CA ASN A 45 21.69 -15.36 4.62
C ASN A 45 22.24 -16.42 5.59
N GLU A 46 22.94 -16.04 6.66
CA GLU A 46 23.34 -16.97 7.72
C GLU A 46 22.13 -17.53 8.48
N LEU A 47 21.13 -16.70 8.80
CA LEU A 47 19.88 -17.16 9.41
C LEU A 47 19.15 -18.17 8.51
N ILE A 48 19.14 -17.95 7.19
CA ILE A 48 18.57 -18.89 6.21
C ILE A 48 19.32 -20.23 6.23
N LYS A 49 20.66 -20.22 6.20
CA LYS A 49 21.48 -21.44 6.28
C LYS A 49 21.22 -22.23 7.56
N GLN A 50 21.06 -21.51 8.68
CA GLN A 50 20.71 -22.08 9.97
C GLN A 50 19.24 -22.52 10.09
N LYS A 51 18.46 -22.41 9.00
CA LYS A 51 17.02 -22.75 8.94
C LYS A 51 16.18 -22.00 9.98
N LYS A 52 16.59 -20.78 10.34
CA LYS A 52 15.81 -19.90 11.21
C LYS A 52 14.59 -19.39 10.44
N LYS A 53 13.51 -19.15 11.18
CA LYS A 53 12.29 -18.55 10.61
C LYS A 53 12.47 -17.04 10.52
N ILE A 54 12.22 -16.48 9.35
CA ILE A 54 12.29 -15.05 9.07
C ILE A 54 10.91 -14.64 8.57
N LEU A 55 10.32 -13.62 9.19
CA LEU A 55 9.09 -12.99 8.72
C LEU A 55 9.48 -11.64 8.14
N VAL A 56 9.14 -11.40 6.88
CA VAL A 56 9.39 -10.12 6.21
C VAL A 56 8.13 -9.29 6.27
N GLU A 57 8.26 -8.05 6.72
CA GLU A 57 7.20 -7.06 6.72
C GLU A 57 7.25 -6.24 5.41
N GLY A 58 6.13 -6.23 4.68
CA GLY A 58 5.99 -5.36 3.51
C GLY A 58 5.62 -3.94 3.92
N GLY A 59 6.32 -2.92 3.40
CA GLY A 59 6.10 -1.53 3.81
C GLY A 59 4.77 -0.91 3.34
N GLN A 60 4.40 -1.12 2.07
CA GLN A 60 3.17 -0.58 1.46
C GLN A 60 2.47 -1.68 0.64
N ALA A 61 1.37 -1.34 -0.04
CA ALA A 61 0.63 -2.26 -0.89
C ALA A 61 1.10 -2.22 -2.35
N THR A 62 1.00 -3.36 -3.06
CA THR A 62 1.42 -3.52 -4.46
C THR A 62 0.77 -2.52 -5.43
N MET A 63 -0.43 -2.02 -5.16
CA MET A 63 -1.06 -1.00 -6.01
C MET A 63 -0.38 0.38 -5.92
N LEU A 64 0.57 0.55 -5.00
CA LEU A 64 1.46 1.70 -4.89
C LEU A 64 2.87 1.41 -5.42
N ASP A 65 3.11 0.26 -6.05
CA ASP A 65 4.41 -0.12 -6.57
C ASP A 65 4.87 0.79 -7.72
N ILE A 66 6.16 1.14 -7.77
CA ILE A 66 6.70 2.03 -8.80
C ILE A 66 6.51 1.48 -10.23
N ASN A 67 6.53 0.15 -10.39
CA ASN A 67 6.37 -0.53 -11.67
C ASN A 67 4.95 -1.08 -11.85
N PHE A 68 4.36 -1.58 -10.77
CA PHE A 68 3.10 -2.31 -10.80
C PHE A 68 1.92 -1.57 -10.17
N GLY A 69 2.11 -0.34 -9.73
CA GLY A 69 1.06 0.49 -9.16
C GLY A 69 0.41 1.42 -10.17
N THR A 70 -0.48 2.29 -9.68
CA THR A 70 -1.16 3.29 -10.51
C THR A 70 -0.27 4.50 -10.80
N TYR A 71 0.83 4.30 -11.53
CA TYR A 71 1.80 5.35 -11.86
C TYR A 71 1.10 6.56 -12.54
N PRO A 72 1.45 7.82 -12.20
CA PRO A 72 2.52 8.27 -11.30
C PRO A 72 2.12 8.36 -9.82
N PHE A 73 0.92 7.90 -9.45
CA PHE A 73 0.40 8.02 -8.09
C PHE A 73 0.78 6.81 -7.23
N VAL A 74 2.09 6.61 -7.09
CA VAL A 74 2.73 5.45 -6.48
C VAL A 74 3.84 5.91 -5.54
N THR A 75 4.39 4.99 -4.74
CA THR A 75 5.64 5.25 -4.01
C THR A 75 6.84 5.11 -4.94
N SER A 76 7.99 5.65 -4.55
CA SER A 76 9.25 5.49 -5.28
C SER A 76 9.90 4.12 -5.08
N SER A 77 9.34 3.28 -4.19
CA SER A 77 9.82 1.92 -3.90
C SER A 77 8.93 0.85 -4.54
N SER A 78 9.28 -0.41 -4.32
CA SER A 78 8.59 -1.56 -4.91
C SER A 78 7.90 -2.42 -3.83
N PRO A 79 6.72 -2.06 -3.30
CA PRO A 79 5.92 -2.90 -2.38
C PRO A 79 5.32 -4.16 -3.04
N SER A 80 6.16 -4.95 -3.69
CA SER A 80 5.88 -6.27 -4.25
C SER A 80 6.84 -7.31 -3.69
N ALA A 81 6.50 -8.60 -3.84
CA ALA A 81 7.31 -9.70 -3.34
C ALA A 81 8.74 -9.72 -3.91
N GLY A 82 8.95 -9.15 -5.11
CA GLY A 82 10.27 -9.02 -5.72
C GLY A 82 11.23 -8.19 -4.87
N GLU A 83 10.74 -7.15 -4.21
CA GLU A 83 11.57 -6.25 -3.39
C GLU A 83 12.12 -6.92 -2.14
N ILE A 84 11.50 -8.01 -1.69
CA ILE A 84 12.05 -8.80 -0.59
C ILE A 84 13.44 -9.34 -0.98
N CYS A 85 13.62 -9.71 -2.25
CA CYS A 85 14.90 -10.24 -2.75
C CYS A 85 15.94 -9.12 -2.87
N THR A 86 15.58 -8.02 -3.53
CA THR A 86 16.50 -6.89 -3.77
C THR A 86 16.82 -6.12 -2.49
N GLY A 87 15.84 -5.94 -1.60
CA GLY A 87 15.97 -5.20 -0.34
C GLY A 87 16.67 -5.95 0.79
N LEU A 88 16.59 -7.29 0.83
CA LEU A 88 17.27 -8.11 1.86
C LEU A 88 18.49 -8.88 1.35
N GLY A 89 18.80 -8.82 0.05
CA GLY A 89 19.88 -9.61 -0.54
C GLY A 89 19.62 -11.12 -0.47
N MET A 90 18.36 -11.52 -0.62
CA MET A 90 17.93 -12.92 -0.57
C MET A 90 17.73 -13.49 -1.98
N GLY A 91 18.12 -14.76 -2.16
CA GLY A 91 17.81 -15.48 -3.40
C GLY A 91 16.29 -15.72 -3.53
N PRO A 92 15.68 -15.56 -4.72
CA PRO A 92 14.23 -15.74 -4.89
C PRO A 92 13.70 -17.12 -4.46
N ARG A 93 14.52 -18.16 -4.57
CA ARG A 93 14.17 -19.54 -4.13
C ARG A 93 14.07 -19.69 -2.62
N CYS A 94 14.51 -18.71 -1.83
CA CYS A 94 14.40 -18.73 -0.38
C CYS A 94 13.03 -18.28 0.12
N LEU A 95 12.24 -17.60 -0.73
CA LEU A 95 10.86 -17.23 -0.42
C LEU A 95 9.98 -18.48 -0.36
N ARG A 96 9.15 -18.54 0.68
CA ARG A 96 8.20 -19.63 0.91
C ARG A 96 6.78 -19.09 0.79
N ASP A 97 6.11 -18.94 1.93
CA ASP A 97 4.74 -18.49 1.97
C ASP A 97 4.67 -16.97 1.96
N ILE A 98 3.81 -16.43 1.09
CA ILE A 98 3.54 -14.99 1.01
C ILE A 98 2.08 -14.77 1.34
N THR A 99 1.81 -14.07 2.45
CA THR A 99 0.45 -13.75 2.88
C THR A 99 0.08 -12.34 2.40
N GLY A 100 -0.93 -12.24 1.52
CA GLY A 100 -1.46 -10.95 1.10
C GLY A 100 -2.42 -10.38 2.15
N VAL A 101 -2.12 -9.20 2.70
CA VAL A 101 -3.04 -8.51 3.61
C VAL A 101 -4.06 -7.74 2.78
N VAL A 102 -5.32 -8.16 2.86
CA VAL A 102 -6.42 -7.60 2.09
C VAL A 102 -7.42 -7.02 3.07
N LYS A 103 -7.84 -5.78 2.85
CA LYS A 103 -8.93 -5.19 3.63
C LYS A 103 -10.26 -5.58 3.00
N ALA A 104 -11.31 -5.78 3.80
CA ALA A 104 -12.65 -6.16 3.33
C ALA A 104 -13.31 -5.12 2.40
N TYR A 105 -12.69 -3.94 2.31
CA TYR A 105 -13.01 -2.83 1.43
C TYR A 105 -11.69 -2.15 1.04
N THR A 106 -11.68 -1.31 0.01
CA THR A 106 -10.46 -0.61 -0.44
C THR A 106 -10.41 0.81 0.10
N THR A 107 -9.19 1.27 0.38
CA THR A 107 -8.94 2.65 0.82
C THR A 107 -7.73 3.22 0.13
N ARG A 108 -7.78 4.51 -0.19
CA ARG A 108 -6.65 5.23 -0.81
C ARG A 108 -6.38 6.53 -0.05
N VAL A 109 -5.11 6.79 0.23
CA VAL A 109 -4.64 8.10 0.73
C VAL A 109 -4.14 8.90 -0.46
N GLY A 110 -4.45 10.20 -0.49
CA GLY A 110 -4.02 11.10 -1.55
C GLY A 110 -4.79 10.90 -2.88
N SER A 111 -4.26 11.53 -3.93
CA SER A 111 -4.85 11.56 -5.25
C SER A 111 -4.54 10.29 -6.07
N GLY A 112 -5.15 10.21 -7.25
CA GLY A 112 -4.93 9.16 -8.25
C GLY A 112 -6.16 8.27 -8.49
N PRO A 113 -6.07 7.36 -9.47
CA PRO A 113 -7.21 6.60 -9.95
C PRO A 113 -7.85 5.73 -8.86
N PHE A 114 -9.15 5.87 -8.66
CA PHE A 114 -9.87 5.05 -7.70
C PHE A 114 -11.28 4.73 -8.24
N PRO A 115 -11.40 3.70 -9.10
CA PRO A 115 -12.60 3.49 -9.93
C PRO A 115 -13.92 3.30 -9.17
N HIS A 116 -13.83 2.96 -7.89
CA HIS A 116 -14.93 2.50 -7.05
C HIS A 116 -15.15 3.40 -5.84
N GLU A 117 -14.56 4.59 -5.85
CA GLU A 117 -14.69 5.53 -4.73
C GLU A 117 -16.16 5.72 -4.35
N LEU A 118 -16.44 5.44 -3.09
CA LEU A 118 -17.73 5.72 -2.48
C LEU A 118 -17.82 7.22 -2.23
N LEU A 119 -19.02 7.76 -2.40
CA LEU A 119 -19.34 9.15 -2.11
C LEU A 119 -20.65 9.19 -1.30
N GLY A 120 -20.79 10.20 -0.44
CA GLY A 120 -21.98 10.38 0.38
C GLY A 120 -22.04 9.42 1.56
N GLU A 121 -23.25 8.98 1.91
CA GLU A 121 -23.53 8.27 3.17
C GLU A 121 -22.74 6.96 3.34
N ASP A 122 -22.64 6.14 2.28
CA ASP A 122 -21.89 4.88 2.32
C ASP A 122 -20.38 5.11 2.60
N ASP A 123 -19.81 6.21 2.07
CA ASP A 123 -18.41 6.59 2.32
C ASP A 123 -18.21 7.04 3.76
N ASP A 124 -19.09 7.90 4.27
CA ASP A 124 -19.01 8.40 5.64
C ASP A 124 -19.16 7.28 6.67
N LEU A 125 -20.10 6.35 6.46
CA LEU A 125 -20.30 5.18 7.30
C LEU A 125 -19.06 4.28 7.32
N LEU A 126 -18.54 3.93 6.14
CA LEU A 126 -17.40 3.02 6.02
C LEU A 126 -16.10 3.66 6.54
N ARG A 127 -15.89 4.95 6.27
CA ARG A 127 -14.75 5.72 6.78
C ARG A 127 -14.78 5.78 8.30
N ALA A 128 -15.93 6.07 8.89
CA ALA A 128 -16.10 6.13 10.34
C ALA A 128 -15.91 4.76 10.99
N ALA A 129 -16.61 3.72 10.51
CA ALA A 129 -16.50 2.35 11.01
C ALA A 129 -15.07 1.81 10.90
N GLY A 130 -14.41 2.11 9.77
CA GLY A 130 -13.04 1.72 9.50
C GLY A 130 -11.97 2.56 10.21
N LYS A 131 -12.33 3.66 10.87
CA LYS A 131 -11.40 4.67 11.40
C LYS A 131 -10.37 5.13 10.35
N GLU A 132 -10.84 5.41 9.15
CA GLU A 132 -10.00 5.74 7.99
C GLU A 132 -9.65 7.23 7.93
N PHE A 133 -9.14 7.73 9.06
CA PHE A 133 -8.64 9.10 9.20
C PHE A 133 -7.11 9.07 9.29
N GLY A 134 -6.45 10.08 8.72
CA GLY A 134 -5.00 10.21 8.84
C GLY A 134 -4.58 10.34 10.30
N THR A 135 -3.46 9.71 10.68
CA THR A 135 -2.98 9.71 12.07
C THR A 135 -2.21 10.97 12.44
N ALA A 136 -1.68 11.69 11.45
CA ALA A 136 -0.97 12.96 11.64
C ALA A 136 -1.90 14.14 11.33
N THR A 137 -1.75 15.22 12.09
CA THR A 137 -2.47 16.48 11.89
C THR A 137 -2.30 16.97 10.46
N GLY A 138 -3.41 17.25 9.76
CA GLY A 138 -3.40 17.71 8.37
C GLY A 138 -3.32 16.61 7.30
N CYS A 139 -3.19 15.33 7.69
CA CYS A 139 -3.27 14.23 6.73
C CYS A 139 -4.72 14.08 6.23
N PRO A 140 -4.96 14.09 4.90
CA PRO A 140 -6.32 14.01 4.37
C PRO A 140 -6.98 12.68 4.78
N PRO A 141 -8.32 12.67 4.97
CA PRO A 141 -9.04 11.43 5.24
C PRO A 141 -8.83 10.46 4.08
N ARG A 142 -8.87 9.15 4.37
CA ARG A 142 -8.77 8.18 3.29
C ARG A 142 -10.06 8.17 2.50
N ARG A 143 -9.89 8.09 1.19
CA ARG A 143 -10.97 7.77 0.24
C ARG A 143 -11.34 6.31 0.46
N CYS A 144 -12.63 5.99 0.55
CA CYS A 144 -13.10 4.62 0.75
C CYS A 144 -13.81 4.10 -0.50
N SER A 145 -13.85 2.79 -0.63
CA SER A 145 -14.44 2.08 -1.76
C SER A 145 -14.70 0.64 -1.34
N TRP A 146 -15.63 -0.03 -2.02
CA TRP A 146 -15.80 -1.49 -1.92
C TRP A 146 -14.54 -2.28 -2.30
N LEU A 147 -14.52 -3.58 -2.02
CA LEU A 147 -13.38 -4.42 -2.40
C LEU A 147 -13.30 -4.59 -3.92
N ASP A 148 -12.17 -4.19 -4.49
CA ASP A 148 -11.86 -4.33 -5.91
C ASP A 148 -11.18 -5.68 -6.18
N ILE A 149 -11.94 -6.61 -6.75
CA ILE A 149 -11.48 -7.97 -7.05
C ILE A 149 -10.56 -7.99 -8.27
N VAL A 150 -10.69 -7.05 -9.20
CA VAL A 150 -9.82 -6.97 -10.38
C VAL A 150 -8.41 -6.56 -9.95
N ALA A 151 -8.30 -5.51 -9.12
CA ALA A 151 -7.03 -5.08 -8.55
C ALA A 151 -6.43 -6.14 -7.61
N LEU A 152 -7.26 -6.81 -6.80
CA LEU A 152 -6.79 -7.89 -5.94
C LEU A 152 -6.22 -9.06 -6.75
N LYS A 153 -6.91 -9.53 -7.79
CA LYS A 153 -6.41 -10.60 -8.66
C LYS A 153 -5.09 -10.23 -9.32
N TYR A 154 -4.96 -8.99 -9.76
CA TYR A 154 -3.72 -8.47 -10.32
C TYR A 154 -2.57 -8.50 -9.29
N SER A 155 -2.82 -8.06 -8.06
CA SER A 155 -1.85 -8.16 -6.96
C SER A 155 -1.48 -9.61 -6.63
N CYS A 156 -2.44 -10.53 -6.64
CA CYS A 156 -2.17 -11.95 -6.44
C CYS A 156 -1.24 -12.52 -7.53
N GLN A 157 -1.42 -12.09 -8.79
CA GLN A 157 -0.57 -12.54 -9.91
C GLN A 157 0.87 -12.05 -9.80
N ILE A 158 1.08 -10.80 -9.37
CA ILE A 158 2.43 -10.24 -9.19
C ILE A 158 3.17 -10.96 -8.08
N ASN A 159 2.50 -11.12 -6.94
CA ASN A 159 3.17 -11.53 -5.71
C ASN A 159 3.16 -13.05 -5.49
N GLY A 160 2.31 -13.79 -6.20
CA GLY A 160 2.17 -15.23 -5.99
C GLY A 160 1.73 -15.59 -4.57
N PHE A 161 0.74 -14.87 -4.03
CA PHE A 161 0.29 -15.09 -2.65
C PHE A 161 -0.14 -16.54 -2.40
N SER A 162 0.39 -17.12 -1.33
CA SER A 162 0.04 -18.46 -0.83
C SER A 162 -1.26 -18.43 -0.02
N SER A 163 -1.53 -17.31 0.64
CA SER A 163 -2.72 -17.08 1.46
C SER A 163 -3.10 -15.60 1.47
N LEU A 164 -4.34 -15.30 1.89
CA LEU A 164 -4.82 -13.94 2.10
C LEU A 164 -5.28 -13.78 3.55
N ASN A 165 -4.93 -12.66 4.16
CA ASN A 165 -5.46 -12.22 5.44
C ASN A 165 -6.52 -11.13 5.21
N LEU A 166 -7.80 -11.50 5.34
CA LEU A 166 -8.91 -10.55 5.20
C LEU A 166 -9.12 -9.77 6.49
N THR A 167 -8.88 -8.47 6.45
CA THR A 167 -8.88 -7.57 7.61
C THR A 167 -10.04 -6.58 7.57
N LYS A 168 -10.36 -6.00 8.73
CA LYS A 168 -11.45 -5.02 8.92
C LYS A 168 -12.81 -5.47 8.39
N LEU A 169 -13.11 -6.76 8.53
CA LEU A 169 -14.40 -7.32 8.15
C LEU A 169 -15.53 -6.75 9.03
N ASP A 170 -15.23 -6.47 10.30
CA ASP A 170 -16.13 -5.87 11.29
C ASP A 170 -16.67 -4.50 10.86
N ALA A 171 -15.89 -3.71 10.10
CA ALA A 171 -16.33 -2.41 9.60
C ALA A 171 -17.50 -2.51 8.62
N LEU A 172 -17.69 -3.66 7.96
CA LEU A 172 -18.81 -3.87 7.04
C LEU A 172 -20.14 -4.07 7.78
N SER A 173 -20.12 -4.41 9.07
CA SER A 173 -21.31 -4.74 9.88
C SER A 173 -22.35 -3.62 10.00
N LYS A 174 -21.98 -2.39 9.63
CA LYS A 174 -22.87 -1.22 9.66
C LYS A 174 -23.59 -0.99 8.34
N LEU A 175 -23.27 -1.75 7.30
CA LEU A 175 -23.79 -1.58 5.94
C LEU A 175 -24.87 -2.62 5.66
N SER A 176 -25.99 -2.18 5.10
CA SER A 176 -27.12 -3.06 4.76
C SER A 176 -26.81 -4.01 3.60
N LYS A 177 -25.85 -3.65 2.75
CA LYS A 177 -25.39 -4.42 1.60
C LYS A 177 -23.89 -4.25 1.43
N VAL A 178 -23.23 -5.31 0.97
CA VAL A 178 -21.82 -5.26 0.56
C VAL A 178 -21.73 -5.55 -0.92
N LYS A 179 -20.89 -4.79 -1.60
CA LYS A 179 -20.65 -4.93 -3.04
C LYS A 179 -19.20 -5.31 -3.31
N LEU A 180 -18.97 -6.08 -4.38
CA LEU A 180 -17.62 -6.45 -4.85
C LEU A 180 -17.39 -6.03 -6.30
N GLY A 181 -16.23 -5.42 -6.56
CA GLY A 181 -15.84 -4.95 -7.89
C GLY A 181 -15.24 -6.05 -8.74
N VAL A 182 -16.06 -6.75 -9.54
CA VAL A 182 -15.65 -7.99 -10.21
C VAL A 182 -15.14 -7.82 -11.65
N TYR A 183 -15.46 -6.71 -12.30
CA TYR A 183 -14.91 -6.34 -13.60
C TYR A 183 -15.04 -4.83 -13.83
N TYR A 184 -14.21 -4.33 -14.73
CA TYR A 184 -14.23 -2.97 -15.23
C TYR A 184 -14.97 -2.88 -16.56
N ARG A 185 -15.65 -1.77 -16.83
CA ARG A 185 -16.23 -1.44 -18.14
C ARG A 185 -15.51 -0.25 -18.75
N ARG A 186 -14.91 -0.47 -19.93
CA ARG A 186 -14.31 0.60 -20.74
C ARG A 186 -15.40 1.51 -21.33
N ASN A 187 -14.99 2.69 -21.78
CA ASN A 187 -15.88 3.63 -22.49
C ASN A 187 -16.54 3.04 -23.76
N ASP A 188 -15.91 2.05 -24.40
CA ASP A 188 -16.46 1.33 -25.57
C ASP A 188 -17.44 0.19 -25.18
N GLY A 189 -17.80 0.08 -23.90
CA GLY A 189 -18.71 -0.93 -23.38
C GLY A 189 -18.06 -2.30 -23.11
N LYS A 190 -16.79 -2.51 -23.47
CA LYS A 190 -16.12 -3.81 -23.28
C LYS A 190 -15.80 -4.08 -21.81
N LYS A 191 -16.03 -5.33 -21.40
CA LYS A 191 -15.69 -5.84 -20.07
C LYS A 191 -14.20 -6.18 -19.99
N VAL A 192 -13.54 -5.71 -18.95
CA VAL A 192 -12.12 -5.96 -18.66
C VAL A 192 -12.00 -6.59 -17.28
N ARG A 193 -11.26 -7.70 -17.20
CA ARG A 193 -11.06 -8.48 -15.96
C ARG A 193 -9.61 -8.52 -15.49
N HIS A 194 -8.75 -7.73 -16.12
CA HIS A 194 -7.33 -7.60 -15.77
C HIS A 194 -6.99 -6.11 -15.62
N SER A 195 -6.12 -5.79 -14.66
CA SER A 195 -5.61 -4.43 -14.54
C SER A 195 -4.60 -4.18 -15.66
N GLN A 196 -4.83 -3.18 -16.51
CA GLN A 196 -3.78 -2.59 -17.34
C GLN A 196 -3.59 -1.15 -16.86
N HIS A 197 -2.39 -0.84 -16.36
CA HIS A 197 -1.99 0.41 -15.71
C HIS A 197 -2.40 1.70 -16.43
N ILE A 198 -2.58 1.62 -17.74
CA ILE A 198 -2.87 2.75 -18.62
C ILE A 198 -4.38 3.10 -18.72
N PHE A 199 -5.29 2.25 -18.27
CA PHE A 199 -6.73 2.42 -18.57
C PHE A 199 -7.63 2.73 -17.37
N ILE A 200 -7.10 2.84 -16.15
CA ILE A 200 -7.95 3.08 -14.97
C ILE A 200 -8.71 4.42 -15.05
N VAL A 201 -8.19 5.39 -15.83
CA VAL A 201 -8.83 6.71 -16.06
C VAL A 201 -9.97 6.66 -17.11
N GLN A 202 -10.10 5.57 -17.88
CA GLN A 202 -11.11 5.42 -18.95
C GLN A 202 -12.17 4.33 -18.63
N ILE A 203 -12.32 3.99 -17.36
CA ILE A 203 -13.25 2.97 -16.89
C ILE A 203 -14.39 3.68 -16.17
N GLN A 204 -15.60 3.53 -16.70
CA GLN A 204 -16.77 4.30 -16.26
C GLN A 204 -17.68 3.55 -15.28
N LEU A 205 -17.65 2.22 -15.25
CA LEU A 205 -18.57 1.47 -14.40
C LEU A 205 -18.08 0.09 -14.02
N ILE A 206 -18.42 -0.27 -12.79
CA ILE A 206 -18.23 -1.59 -12.20
C ILE A 206 -19.59 -2.19 -11.90
N TYR A 207 -19.70 -3.48 -12.14
CA TYR A 207 -20.87 -4.25 -11.75
C TYR A 207 -20.58 -4.94 -10.43
N TRP A 208 -21.57 -4.84 -9.55
CA TRP A 208 -21.54 -5.35 -8.21
C TRP A 208 -22.21 -6.72 -8.17
N THR A 209 -21.65 -7.63 -7.38
CA THR A 209 -22.44 -8.71 -6.80
C THR A 209 -22.84 -8.29 -5.40
N ASP A 210 -24.13 -8.38 -5.10
CA ASP A 210 -24.62 -8.16 -3.74
C ASP A 210 -24.27 -9.39 -2.91
N VAL A 211 -23.66 -9.16 -1.74
CA VAL A 211 -23.46 -10.19 -0.73
C VAL A 211 -24.43 -9.90 0.40
N SER A 212 -25.43 -10.76 0.57
CA SER A 212 -26.36 -10.72 1.68
C SER A 212 -25.72 -11.40 2.90
N TYR A 213 -25.81 -10.78 4.07
CA TYR A 213 -25.36 -11.40 5.31
C TYR A 213 -26.31 -11.00 6.45
N SER A 214 -26.49 -11.90 7.41
CA SER A 214 -27.25 -11.64 8.63
C SER A 214 -26.30 -11.64 9.81
N ILE A 215 -26.34 -10.57 10.61
CA ILE A 215 -25.65 -10.55 11.90
C ILE A 215 -26.57 -11.23 12.90
N HIS A 216 -26.28 -12.49 13.21
CA HIS A 216 -26.90 -13.15 14.35
C HIS A 216 -26.10 -12.75 15.60
N ASN A 217 -26.63 -11.81 16.37
CA ASN A 217 -26.11 -11.54 17.72
C ASN A 217 -26.35 -12.78 18.58
N ARG A 218 -25.36 -13.68 18.61
CA ARG A 218 -25.23 -14.73 19.61
C ARG A 218 -24.05 -14.37 20.50
N PHE A 219 -24.27 -13.40 21.37
CA PHE A 219 -23.50 -13.19 22.60
C PHE A 219 -24.48 -12.84 23.70
#